data_AF-A0A951R8N6-F1
#
_entry.id   AF-A0A951R8N6-F1
#
_cell.length_a   1.000
_cell.length_b   1.000
_cell.length_c   1.000
_cell.angle_alpha   90.00
_cell.angle_beta   90.00
_cell.angle_gamma   90.00
#
_symmetry.space_group_name_H-M   'P 1'
#
loop_
_entity.id
_entity.type
_entity.pdbx_description
1 polymer ?
#
loop_
_entity_poly.entity_id
_entity_poly.type
_entity_poly.pdbx_seq_one_letter_code
_entity_poly.pdbx_strand_id
1 'polypeptide(L)'
;MTQATLQALDGLRDLSMLKWYVIPLLSVVFYIYTKEISKARLTKNWDPILAGLAVFGLDFFNETWNGWVLWISGRSACWTTPGDTGLRVMVGWNIEIIFMFLMLGIIFYYSLSEKQDKKILGINEKWAVAIAYTIFCVFIECILNKADLLIWEYTLWNRSFAGIWLILIFGY
;
A
#
# COMPACT_ATOMS: atom_id res chain seq x y z
N MET A 1 -8.21 -23.94 1.76
CA MET A 1 -8.04 -22.50 2.00
C MET A 1 -8.29 -22.17 3.47
N THR A 2 -7.66 -21.12 4.00
CA THR A 2 -7.84 -20.66 5.39
C THR A 2 -9.10 -19.81 5.53
N GLN A 3 -9.61 -19.63 6.75
CA GLN A 3 -10.87 -18.92 6.96
C GLN A 3 -10.79 -17.45 6.52
N ALA A 4 -9.69 -16.77 6.84
CA ALA A 4 -9.45 -15.40 6.40
C ALA A 4 -9.40 -15.28 4.86
N THR A 5 -8.80 -16.26 4.19
CA THR A 5 -8.80 -16.31 2.72
C THR A 5 -10.19 -16.49 2.16
N LEU A 6 -11.00 -17.39 2.73
CA LEU A 6 -12.38 -17.59 2.27
C LEU A 6 -13.21 -16.31 2.43
N GLN A 7 -13.06 -15.60 3.55
CA GLN A 7 -13.72 -14.32 3.80
C GLN A 7 -13.24 -13.21 2.85
N ALA A 8 -11.95 -13.17 2.54
CA ALA A 8 -11.41 -12.21 1.59
C ALA A 8 -11.81 -12.51 0.13
N LEU A 9 -12.09 -13.77 -0.20
CA LEU A 9 -12.66 -14.16 -1.50
C LEU A 9 -14.16 -13.86 -1.59
N ASP A 10 -14.87 -13.83 -0.46
CA ASP A 10 -16.27 -13.43 -0.40
C ASP A 10 -16.41 -11.94 -0.76
N GLY A 11 -17.34 -11.64 -1.68
CA GLY A 11 -17.52 -10.28 -2.21
C GLY A 11 -16.33 -9.75 -3.05
N LEU A 12 -15.37 -10.60 -3.45
CA LEU A 12 -14.25 -10.17 -4.29
C LEU A 12 -14.75 -9.58 -5.62
N ARG A 13 -14.42 -8.31 -5.87
CA ARG A 13 -14.86 -7.52 -7.04
C ARG A 13 -16.38 -7.37 -7.15
N ASP A 14 -17.10 -7.50 -6.04
CA ASP A 14 -18.53 -7.21 -5.99
C ASP A 14 -18.77 -5.69 -5.88
N LEU A 15 -19.37 -5.12 -6.91
CA LEU A 15 -19.71 -3.69 -6.95
C LEU A 15 -20.83 -3.31 -5.98
N SER A 16 -21.59 -4.28 -5.46
CA SER A 16 -22.62 -4.02 -4.44
C SER A 16 -22.03 -3.53 -3.11
N MET A 17 -20.74 -3.78 -2.87
CA MET A 17 -20.00 -3.33 -1.69
C MET A 17 -19.65 -1.84 -1.71
N LEU A 18 -19.72 -1.19 -2.87
CA LEU A 18 -19.34 0.21 -3.05
C LEU A 18 -20.05 1.14 -2.08
N LYS A 19 -19.25 1.94 -1.37
CA LYS A 19 -19.74 2.95 -0.43
C LYS A 19 -19.57 4.34 -1.00
N TRP A 20 -20.49 5.24 -0.66
CA TRP A 20 -20.49 6.62 -1.18
C TRP A 20 -19.22 7.42 -0.86
N TYR A 21 -18.52 7.10 0.23
CA TYR A 21 -17.26 7.77 0.59
C TYR A 21 -16.12 7.49 -0.40
N VAL A 22 -16.22 6.46 -1.25
CA VAL A 22 -15.22 6.17 -2.28
C VAL A 22 -15.11 7.32 -3.28
N ILE A 23 -16.22 7.95 -3.65
CA ILE A 23 -16.27 9.03 -4.64
C ILE A 23 -15.48 10.28 -4.20
N PRO A 24 -15.69 10.86 -3.00
CA PRO A 24 -14.90 11.99 -2.55
C PRO A 24 -13.42 11.60 -2.35
N LEU A 25 -13.10 10.39 -1.89
CA LEU A 25 -11.69 9.94 -1.77
C LEU A 25 -11.01 9.85 -3.14
N LEU A 26 -11.68 9.29 -4.14
CA LEU A 26 -11.18 9.27 -5.53
C LEU A 26 -10.98 10.69 -6.06
N SER A 27 -11.89 11.61 -5.72
CA SER A 27 -11.78 13.02 -6.11
C SER A 27 -10.56 13.69 -5.48
N VAL A 28 -10.18 13.33 -4.25
CA VAL A 28 -8.93 13.80 -3.62
C VAL A 28 -7.71 13.32 -4.40
N VAL A 29 -7.66 12.03 -4.77
CA VAL A 29 -6.57 11.48 -5.60
C VAL A 29 -6.48 12.23 -6.92
N PHE A 30 -7.60 12.42 -7.63
CA PHE A 30 -7.63 13.17 -8.88
C PHE A 30 -7.23 14.63 -8.73
N TYR A 31 -7.66 15.29 -7.66
CA TYR A 31 -7.28 16.66 -7.38
C TYR A 31 -5.77 16.78 -7.20
N ILE A 32 -5.16 15.90 -6.40
CA ILE A 32 -3.70 15.86 -6.18
C ILE A 32 -2.99 15.69 -7.52
N TYR A 33 -3.30 14.64 -8.29
CA TYR A 33 -2.63 14.40 -9.57
C TYR A 33 -2.87 15.52 -10.57
N THR A 34 -4.07 16.12 -10.63
CA THR A 34 -4.35 17.25 -11.51
C THR A 34 -3.50 18.47 -11.14
N LYS A 35 -3.36 18.77 -9.85
CA LYS A 35 -2.50 19.85 -9.36
C LYS A 35 -1.03 19.58 -9.70
N GLU A 36 -0.56 18.36 -9.51
CA GLU A 36 0.82 17.98 -9.85
C GLU A 36 1.09 18.02 -11.36
N ILE A 37 0.15 17.56 -12.18
CA ILE A 37 0.27 17.65 -13.65
C ILE A 37 0.29 19.12 -14.08
N SER A 38 -0.54 19.98 -13.49
CA SER A 38 -0.54 21.41 -13.77
C SER A 38 0.82 22.05 -13.43
N LYS A 39 1.40 21.74 -12.28
CA LYS A 39 2.75 22.19 -11.89
C LYS A 39 3.81 21.64 -12.85
N ALA A 40 3.80 20.35 -13.13
CA ALA A 40 4.77 19.68 -13.99
C ALA A 40 4.80 20.26 -15.41
N ARG A 41 3.65 20.70 -15.94
CA ARG A 41 3.60 21.39 -17.25
C ARG A 41 4.37 22.70 -17.26
N LEU A 42 4.36 23.44 -16.14
CA LEU A 42 5.05 24.72 -15.97
C LEU A 42 6.53 24.54 -15.64
N THR A 43 6.86 23.65 -14.70
CA THR A 43 8.22 23.46 -14.18
C THR A 43 9.03 22.40 -14.92
N LYS A 44 8.37 21.60 -15.77
CA LYS A 44 8.91 20.38 -16.42
C LYS A 44 9.34 19.27 -15.44
N ASN A 45 9.05 19.43 -14.16
CA ASN A 45 9.34 18.43 -13.14
C ASN A 45 8.16 17.46 -13.01
N TRP A 46 8.35 16.23 -13.48
CA TRP A 46 7.36 15.14 -13.40
C TRP A 46 7.64 14.17 -12.26
N ASP A 47 8.71 14.39 -11.50
CA ASP A 47 9.19 13.48 -10.46
C ASP A 47 8.14 13.17 -9.39
N PRO A 48 7.30 14.10 -8.88
CA PRO A 48 6.26 13.75 -7.92
C PRO A 48 5.27 12.72 -8.48
N ILE A 49 4.85 12.89 -9.74
CA ILE A 49 3.89 11.99 -10.41
C ILE A 49 4.54 10.62 -10.62
N LEU A 50 5.79 10.60 -11.09
CA LEU A 50 6.54 9.37 -11.29
C LEU A 50 6.79 8.64 -9.97
N ALA A 51 7.07 9.35 -8.88
CA ALA A 51 7.20 8.77 -7.55
C ALA A 51 5.88 8.14 -7.08
N GLY A 52 4.75 8.83 -7.26
CA GLY A 52 3.41 8.30 -6.99
C GLY A 52 3.12 7.00 -7.75
N LEU A 53 3.35 7.01 -9.06
CA LEU A 53 3.13 5.84 -9.92
C LEU A 53 4.11 4.70 -9.63
N ALA A 54 5.36 5.00 -9.28
CA ALA A 54 6.35 3.99 -8.94
C ALA A 54 5.96 3.24 -7.66
N VAL A 55 5.61 3.98 -6.60
CA VAL A 55 5.18 3.39 -5.32
C VAL A 55 3.88 2.59 -5.48
N PHE A 56 2.91 3.13 -6.22
CA PHE A 56 1.70 2.37 -6.57
C PHE A 56 2.01 1.12 -7.41
N GLY A 57 2.96 1.19 -8.34
CA GLY A 57 3.39 0.05 -9.15
C GLY A 57 4.03 -1.07 -8.32
N LEU A 58 4.81 -0.71 -7.29
CA LEU A 58 5.36 -1.68 -6.34
C LEU A 58 4.26 -2.35 -5.50
N ASP A 59 3.28 -1.59 -5.02
CA ASP A 59 2.11 -2.12 -4.32
C ASP A 59 1.31 -3.10 -5.21
N PHE A 60 1.02 -2.69 -6.45
CA PHE A 60 0.36 -3.56 -7.42
C PHE A 60 1.14 -4.86 -7.69
N PHE A 61 2.48 -4.77 -7.82
CA PHE A 61 3.33 -5.95 -7.96
C PHE A 61 3.22 -6.84 -6.73
N ASN A 62 3.23 -6.26 -5.54
CA ASN A 62 3.10 -6.99 -4.27
C ASN A 62 1.80 -7.78 -4.17
N GLU A 63 0.69 -7.14 -4.51
CA GLU A 63 -0.63 -7.78 -4.50
C GLU A 63 -0.77 -8.84 -5.59
N THR A 64 -0.09 -8.65 -6.72
CA THR A 64 -0.07 -9.65 -7.80
C THR A 64 0.62 -10.94 -7.37
N TRP A 65 1.84 -10.86 -6.81
CA TRP A 65 2.53 -12.08 -6.37
C TRP A 65 1.87 -12.70 -5.14
N ASN A 66 1.27 -11.90 -4.25
CA ASN A 66 0.46 -12.37 -3.15
C ASN A 66 -0.73 -13.24 -3.64
N GLY A 67 -1.40 -12.78 -4.71
CA GLY A 67 -2.42 -13.56 -5.40
C GLY A 67 -1.90 -14.85 -6.03
N TRP A 68 -0.69 -14.84 -6.60
CA TRP A 68 -0.05 -16.06 -7.10
C TRP A 68 0.24 -17.06 -5.98
N VAL A 69 0.71 -16.62 -4.82
CA VAL A 69 0.91 -17.50 -3.66
C VAL A 69 -0.38 -18.19 -3.26
N LEU A 70 -1.50 -17.47 -3.24
CA LEU A 70 -2.81 -18.07 -3.00
C LEU A 70 -3.15 -19.14 -4.06
N TRP A 71 -3.05 -18.77 -5.34
CA TRP A 71 -3.43 -19.65 -6.45
C TRP A 71 -2.58 -20.93 -6.49
N ILE A 72 -1.25 -20.81 -6.31
CA ILE A 72 -0.31 -21.93 -6.33
C ILE A 72 -0.47 -22.82 -5.09
N SER A 73 -0.58 -22.22 -3.91
CA SER A 73 -0.61 -22.98 -2.66
C SER A 73 -1.96 -23.65 -2.37
N GLY A 74 -3.06 -23.10 -2.89
CA GLY A 74 -4.44 -23.52 -2.54
C GLY A 74 -4.80 -23.31 -1.06
N ARG A 75 -3.91 -22.67 -0.27
CA ARG A 75 -4.05 -22.51 1.18
C ARG A 75 -4.43 -21.08 1.55
N SER A 76 -3.55 -20.12 1.30
CA SER A 76 -3.75 -18.72 1.67
C SER A 76 -2.88 -17.83 0.81
N ALA A 77 -3.24 -16.55 0.72
CA ALA A 77 -2.29 -15.50 0.37
C ALA A 77 -1.39 -15.18 1.58
N CYS A 78 -0.24 -14.54 1.35
CA CYS A 78 0.66 -14.09 2.41
C CYS A 78 -0.03 -13.10 3.34
N TRP A 79 -0.84 -12.21 2.77
CA TRP A 79 -1.78 -11.37 3.50
C TRP A 79 -3.15 -11.33 2.83
N THR A 80 -4.18 -11.14 3.64
CA THR A 80 -5.58 -11.06 3.19
C THR A 80 -6.30 -9.94 3.92
N THR A 81 -7.33 -9.36 3.28
CA THR A 81 -8.14 -8.28 3.88
C THR A 81 -9.61 -8.70 4.06
N PRO A 82 -9.94 -9.61 5.00
CA PRO A 82 -11.28 -10.20 5.12
C PRO A 82 -12.35 -9.25 5.68
N GLY A 83 -11.98 -8.11 6.28
CA GLY A 83 -12.92 -7.15 6.87
C GLY A 83 -13.72 -6.34 5.85
N ASP A 84 -14.77 -5.62 6.30
CA ASP A 84 -15.59 -4.77 5.44
C ASP A 84 -14.75 -3.68 4.74
N THR A 85 -15.08 -3.37 3.49
CA THR A 85 -14.34 -2.43 2.63
C THR A 85 -15.27 -1.86 1.56
N GLY A 86 -14.91 -0.69 1.02
CA GLY A 86 -15.61 -0.08 -0.10
C GLY A 86 -15.53 -0.90 -1.39
N LEU A 87 -14.44 -1.61 -1.65
CA LEU A 87 -14.33 -2.54 -2.77
C LEU A 87 -13.06 -3.36 -2.63
N ARG A 88 -13.18 -4.68 -2.66
CA ARG A 88 -12.04 -5.59 -2.70
C ARG A 88 -11.70 -5.96 -4.14
N VAL A 89 -10.47 -5.71 -4.56
CA VAL A 89 -9.99 -5.92 -5.95
C VAL A 89 -9.16 -7.20 -6.07
N MET A 90 -8.33 -7.48 -5.06
CA MET A 90 -7.58 -8.72 -4.88
C MET A 90 -7.71 -9.20 -3.43
N VAL A 91 -7.30 -10.42 -3.12
CA VAL A 91 -7.48 -11.02 -1.80
C VAL A 91 -6.83 -10.22 -0.66
N GLY A 92 -5.72 -9.52 -0.94
CA GLY A 92 -5.05 -8.59 -0.03
C GLY A 92 -5.36 -7.11 -0.32
N TRP A 93 -5.97 -6.80 -1.45
CA TRP A 93 -6.01 -5.44 -1.98
C TRP A 93 -7.42 -4.88 -2.09
N ASN A 94 -7.63 -3.73 -1.46
CA ASN A 94 -8.89 -2.99 -1.49
C ASN A 94 -8.70 -1.56 -1.96
N ILE A 95 -9.81 -0.88 -2.24
CA ILE A 95 -9.81 0.46 -2.81
C ILE A 95 -9.22 1.52 -1.87
N GLU A 96 -9.34 1.34 -0.56
CA GLU A 96 -8.72 2.22 0.43
C GLU A 96 -7.19 2.15 0.35
N ILE A 97 -6.62 0.95 0.24
CA ILE A 97 -5.18 0.72 0.05
C ILE A 97 -4.73 1.31 -1.30
N ILE A 98 -5.47 1.07 -2.39
CA ILE A 98 -5.20 1.64 -3.72
C ILE A 98 -5.06 3.17 -3.65
N PHE A 99 -6.02 3.85 -3.03
CA PHE A 99 -5.98 5.32 -2.94
C PHE A 99 -4.81 5.80 -2.09
N MET A 100 -4.50 5.10 -1.00
CA MET A 100 -3.33 5.42 -0.17
C MET A 100 -2.03 5.32 -0.98
N PHE A 101 -1.78 4.21 -1.68
CA PHE A 101 -0.54 4.00 -2.43
C PHE A 101 -0.40 4.91 -3.66
N LEU A 102 -1.51 5.32 -4.28
CA LEU A 102 -1.50 6.37 -5.31
C LEU A 102 -1.02 7.72 -4.75
N MET A 103 -1.27 8.01 -3.48
CA MET A 103 -0.82 9.26 -2.85
C MET A 103 0.57 9.13 -2.19
N LEU A 104 0.93 7.94 -1.70
CA LEU A 104 2.09 7.72 -0.85
C LEU A 104 3.42 8.14 -1.52
N GLY A 105 3.60 7.83 -2.80
CA GLY A 105 4.81 8.25 -3.52
C GLY A 105 4.93 9.76 -3.73
N ILE A 106 3.79 10.45 -3.89
CA ILE A 106 3.74 11.93 -3.94
C ILE A 106 4.07 12.52 -2.56
N ILE A 107 3.53 11.93 -1.49
CA ILE A 107 3.82 12.32 -0.09
C ILE A 107 5.31 12.13 0.20
N PHE A 108 5.88 10.99 -0.19
CA PHE A 108 7.31 10.73 -0.06
C PHE A 108 8.12 11.82 -0.77
N TYR A 109 7.82 12.10 -2.05
CA TYR A 109 8.54 13.14 -2.81
C TYR A 109 8.54 14.49 -2.10
N TYR A 110 7.38 14.94 -1.61
CA TYR A 110 7.24 16.24 -0.96
C TYR A 110 7.77 16.29 0.48
N SER A 111 8.03 15.15 1.10
CA SER A 111 8.70 15.10 2.41
C SER A 111 10.22 15.27 2.33
N LEU A 112 10.80 15.14 1.13
CA LEU A 112 12.21 15.40 0.89
C LEU A 112 12.49 16.89 0.78
N SER A 113 13.74 17.28 1.03
CA SER A 113 14.19 18.64 0.74
C SER A 113 14.21 18.91 -0.76
N GLU A 114 14.08 20.18 -1.17
CA GLU A 114 14.05 20.57 -2.59
C GLU A 114 15.24 20.04 -3.41
N LYS A 115 16.43 20.02 -2.81
CA LYS A 115 17.66 19.53 -3.45
C LYS A 115 17.88 18.03 -3.30
N GLN A 116 17.14 17.38 -2.40
CA GLN A 116 17.21 15.95 -2.13
C GLN A 116 18.63 15.42 -1.80
N ASP A 117 19.49 16.27 -1.26
CA ASP A 117 20.90 16.02 -0.98
C ASP A 117 21.25 16.04 0.52
N LYS A 118 20.26 16.27 1.39
CA LYS A 118 20.49 16.33 2.84
C LYS A 118 20.81 14.96 3.41
N LYS A 119 21.39 14.99 4.61
CA LYS A 119 21.56 13.83 5.47
C LYS A 119 20.72 13.96 6.72
N ILE A 120 20.02 12.89 7.08
CA ILE A 120 19.24 12.77 8.31
C ILE A 120 19.93 11.67 9.13
N LEU A 121 20.39 12.00 10.33
CA LEU A 121 21.15 11.07 11.20
C LEU A 121 22.34 10.39 10.50
N GLY A 122 23.00 11.10 9.58
CA GLY A 122 24.15 10.59 8.82
C GLY A 122 23.82 9.79 7.56
N ILE A 123 22.55 9.44 7.33
CA ILE A 123 22.06 8.71 6.16
C ILE A 123 21.50 9.69 5.13
N ASN A 124 21.59 9.39 3.83
CA ASN A 124 20.95 10.20 2.78
C ASN A 124 19.43 10.32 3.06
N GLU A 125 18.88 11.53 2.90
CA GLU A 125 17.51 11.82 3.30
C GLU A 125 16.46 10.93 2.63
N LYS A 126 16.67 10.51 1.37
CA LYS A 126 15.74 9.61 0.67
C LYS A 126 15.59 8.29 1.41
N TRP A 127 16.72 7.70 1.81
CA TRP A 127 16.74 6.45 2.56
C TRP A 127 16.19 6.63 3.97
N ALA A 128 16.57 7.69 4.66
CA ALA A 128 16.08 7.95 6.01
C ALA A 128 14.55 8.11 6.03
N VAL A 129 13.99 8.85 5.07
CA VAL A 129 12.55 9.06 4.93
C VAL A 129 11.85 7.78 4.47
N ALA A 130 12.43 7.03 3.53
CA ALA A 130 11.87 5.75 3.09
C ALA A 130 11.77 4.76 4.25
N ILE A 131 12.86 4.58 5.02
CA ILE A 131 12.87 3.73 6.21
C ILE A 131 11.81 4.19 7.23
N ALA A 132 11.68 5.49 7.47
CA ALA A 132 10.68 6.02 8.38
C ALA A 132 9.25 5.70 7.93
N TYR A 133 8.93 5.88 6.64
CA TYR A 133 7.62 5.52 6.10
C TYR A 133 7.37 4.01 6.11
N THR A 134 8.36 3.19 5.77
CA THR A 134 8.24 1.73 5.83
C THR A 134 7.92 1.27 7.25
N ILE A 135 8.63 1.78 8.26
CA ILE A 135 8.34 1.48 9.68
C ILE A 135 6.92 1.94 10.04
N PHE A 136 6.52 3.14 9.61
CA PHE A 136 5.19 3.66 9.88
C PHE A 136 4.09 2.80 9.24
N CYS A 137 4.26 2.38 7.98
CA CYS A 137 3.28 1.56 7.29
C CYS A 137 3.15 0.18 7.95
N VAL A 138 4.26 -0.47 8.30
CA VAL A 138 4.23 -1.75 9.04
C VAL A 138 3.60 -1.59 10.43
N PHE A 139 3.81 -0.46 11.10
CA PHE A 139 3.10 -0.14 12.35
C PHE A 139 1.57 -0.08 12.14
N ILE A 140 1.11 0.60 11.08
CA ILE A 140 -0.32 0.64 10.72
C ILE A 140 -0.83 -0.77 10.39
N GLU A 141 -0.08 -1.56 9.62
CA GLU A 141 -0.45 -2.94 9.31
C GLU A 141 -0.56 -3.81 10.56
N CYS A 142 0.31 -3.62 11.56
CA CYS A 142 0.19 -4.33 12.83
C CYS A 142 -1.11 -3.96 13.58
N ILE A 143 -1.56 -2.71 13.48
CA ILE A 143 -2.86 -2.28 14.01
C ILE A 143 -4.00 -2.96 13.24
N LEU A 144 -3.94 -2.95 11.91
CA LEU A 144 -4.94 -3.61 11.06
C LEU A 144 -5.00 -5.12 11.32
N ASN A 145 -3.85 -5.76 11.52
CA ASN A 145 -3.76 -7.18 11.87
C ASN A 145 -4.30 -7.47 13.26
N LYS A 146 -4.09 -6.57 14.23
CA LYS A 146 -4.70 -6.70 15.56
C LYS A 146 -6.22 -6.48 15.53
N ALA A 147 -6.72 -5.71 14.57
CA ALA A 147 -8.14 -5.46 14.36
C ALA A 147 -8.81 -6.49 13.42
N ASP A 148 -8.10 -7.56 13.04
CA ASP A 148 -8.55 -8.59 12.10
C ASP A 148 -8.95 -8.08 10.70
N LEU A 149 -8.47 -6.87 10.33
CA LEU A 149 -8.71 -6.26 9.01
C LEU A 149 -7.66 -6.67 7.98
N LEU A 150 -6.44 -7.01 8.42
CA LEU A 150 -5.33 -7.49 7.59
C LEU A 150 -4.75 -8.75 8.21
N ILE A 151 -5.04 -9.93 7.68
CA ILE A 151 -4.59 -11.19 8.26
C ILE A 151 -3.33 -11.69 7.58
N TRP A 152 -2.38 -12.13 8.40
CA TRP A 152 -1.09 -12.68 8.03
C TRP A 152 -1.03 -14.15 8.45
N GLU A 153 -0.95 -15.06 7.48
CA GLU A 153 -1.20 -16.49 7.74
C GLU A 153 0.06 -17.33 7.95
N TYR A 154 1.21 -16.90 7.40
CA TYR A 154 2.42 -17.72 7.39
C TYR A 154 3.34 -17.43 8.58
N THR A 155 4.01 -18.44 9.12
CA THR A 155 4.91 -18.28 10.28
C THR A 155 6.05 -17.30 10.04
N LEU A 156 6.55 -17.24 8.81
CA LEU A 156 7.60 -16.30 8.37
C LEU A 156 7.02 -14.95 7.89
N TRP A 157 5.71 -14.79 7.89
CA TRP A 157 5.01 -13.57 7.49
C TRP A 157 3.89 -13.34 8.50
N ASN A 158 4.25 -12.91 9.71
CA ASN A 158 3.30 -12.63 10.80
C ASN A 158 3.88 -11.59 11.80
N ARG A 159 3.12 -11.27 12.85
CA ARG A 159 3.49 -10.30 13.91
C ARG A 159 4.63 -10.76 14.84
N SER A 160 5.27 -11.90 14.59
CA SER A 160 6.44 -12.31 15.36
C SER A 160 7.63 -11.40 15.05
N PHE A 161 8.62 -11.37 15.95
CA PHE A 161 9.84 -10.61 15.74
C PHE A 161 10.52 -10.96 14.41
N ALA A 162 10.60 -12.25 14.05
CA ALA A 162 11.19 -12.68 12.78
C ALA A 162 10.31 -12.35 11.56
N GLY A 163 8.99 -12.46 11.68
CA GLY A 163 8.05 -12.19 10.58
C GLY A 163 8.00 -10.71 10.18
N ILE A 164 8.08 -9.80 11.16
CA ILE A 164 8.07 -8.35 10.90
C ILE A 164 9.26 -7.92 10.03
N TRP A 165 10.43 -8.53 10.19
CA TRP A 165 11.59 -8.20 9.35
C TRP A 165 11.39 -8.58 7.88
N LEU A 166 10.73 -9.72 7.61
CA LEU A 166 10.42 -10.11 6.24
C LEU A 166 9.38 -9.17 5.62
N ILE A 167 8.40 -8.71 6.39
CA ILE A 167 7.42 -7.72 5.95
C ILE A 167 8.09 -6.37 5.67
N LEU A 168 9.01 -5.93 6.52
CA LEU A 168 9.76 -4.67 6.32
C LEU A 168 10.66 -4.69 5.08
N ILE A 169 11.18 -5.86 4.69
CA ILE A 169 12.15 -5.99 3.59
C ILE A 169 11.47 -6.32 2.25
N PHE A 170 10.41 -7.12 2.27
CA PHE A 170 9.75 -7.62 1.06
C PHE A 170 8.34 -7.05 0.85
N GLY A 171 7.75 -6.43 1.87
CA GLY A 171 6.42 -5.79 1.77
C GLY A 171 6.47 -4.34 1.28
N TYR A 172 7.63 -3.68 1.36
CA TYR A 172 7.86 -2.26 1.03
C TYR A 172 9.21 -2.07 0.35
#